data_AF-A0A164ZYJ6-F1
#
_entry.id   AF-A0A164ZYJ6-F1
#
_cell.length_a   1.000
_cell.length_b   1.000
_cell.length_c   1.000
_cell.angle_alpha   90.00
_cell.angle_beta   90.00
_cell.angle_gamma   90.00
#
_symmetry.space_group_name_H-M   'P 1'
#
loop_
_entity.id
_entity.type
_entity.pdbx_description
1 polymer ?
#
loop_
_entity_poly.entity_id
_entity_poly.type
_entity_poly.pdbx_seq_one_letter_code
_entity_poly.pdbx_strand_id
1 'polypeptide(L)'
;MPYRVELSKSGRAGCKNKECKDNGIKINKDELRFGTWVTIQEKGTWAWKHWGCVTPSQIKNVSDAIEGDFEQLDGFDEIPEDLQDKVKRSVEQGHVDNEDWKGVCQQSCRHHRQAPLISISGSRVQCPW
;
A
#
# COMPACT_ATOMS: atom_id res chain seq x y z
N MET A 1 1.54 -17.20 -9.86
CA MET A 1 1.46 -16.40 -8.63
C MET A 1 0.41 -15.30 -8.79
N PRO A 2 -0.44 -15.01 -7.80
CA PRO A 2 -1.46 -13.95 -7.89
C PRO A 2 -0.92 -12.55 -7.55
N TYR A 3 0.39 -12.40 -7.36
CA TYR A 3 1.04 -11.16 -6.99
C TYR A 3 2.02 -10.73 -8.09
N ARG A 4 2.09 -9.42 -8.33
CA ARG A 4 2.96 -8.80 -9.33
C ARG A 4 3.49 -7.48 -8.82
N VAL A 5 4.77 -7.19 -9.04
CA VAL A 5 5.39 -5.90 -8.74
C VAL A 5 5.97 -5.35 -10.03
N GLU A 6 5.68 -4.09 -10.34
CA GLU A 6 6.27 -3.47 -11.53
C GLU A 6 6.34 -1.95 -11.39
N LEU A 7 7.20 -1.34 -12.21
CA LEU A 7 7.14 0.08 -12.48
C LEU A 7 5.98 0.40 -13.41
N SER A 8 5.23 1.44 -13.07
CA SER A 8 4.05 1.84 -13.81
C SER A 8 4.40 2.31 -15.22
N LYS A 9 4.10 1.48 -16.23
CA LYS A 9 4.31 1.80 -17.66
C LYS A 9 3.44 2.98 -18.14
N SER A 10 2.32 3.26 -17.45
CA SER A 10 1.42 4.37 -17.79
C SER A 10 0.65 4.91 -16.59
N GLY A 11 0.40 6.22 -16.58
CA GLY A 11 -0.30 6.95 -15.52
C GLY A 11 -1.83 6.75 -15.45
N ARG A 12 -2.34 5.64 -15.99
CA ARG A 12 -3.79 5.38 -16.11
C ARG A 12 -4.35 4.53 -14.98
N ALA A 13 -3.49 3.76 -14.30
CA ALA A 13 -3.91 2.86 -13.24
C ALA A 13 -4.27 3.64 -11.97
N GLY A 14 -5.46 3.36 -11.42
CA GLY A 14 -5.89 3.89 -10.12
C GLY A 14 -5.62 2.89 -9.01
N CYS A 15 -5.23 3.37 -7.84
CA CYS A 15 -5.09 2.53 -6.66
C CYS A 15 -6.46 2.05 -6.16
N LYS A 16 -6.56 0.75 -5.85
CA LYS A 16 -7.79 0.14 -5.29
C LYS A 16 -8.03 0.45 -3.81
N ASN A 17 -7.09 1.10 -3.13
CA ASN A 17 -7.32 1.58 -1.76
C ASN A 17 -8.45 2.62 -1.75
N LYS A 18 -9.38 2.53 -0.79
CA LYS A 18 -10.58 3.37 -0.74
C LYS A 18 -10.24 4.85 -0.73
N GLU A 19 -9.30 5.27 0.12
CA GLU A 19 -8.91 6.68 0.25
C GLU A 19 -8.29 7.23 -1.04
N CYS A 20 -7.40 6.47 -1.69
CA CYS A 20 -6.79 6.87 -2.95
C CYS A 20 -7.81 6.92 -4.09
N LYS A 21 -8.76 5.98 -4.08
CA LYS A 21 -9.85 5.93 -5.06
C LYS A 21 -10.79 7.12 -4.91
N ASP A 22 -11.15 7.47 -3.67
CA ASP A 22 -12.04 8.61 -3.35
C ASP A 22 -11.37 9.94 -3.71
N ASN A 23 -10.06 10.07 -3.50
CA ASN A 23 -9.27 11.23 -3.90
C ASN A 23 -8.89 11.25 -5.39
N GLY A 24 -9.24 10.21 -6.15
CA GLY A 24 -8.89 10.10 -7.58
C GLY A 24 -7.38 10.05 -7.86
N ILE A 25 -6.58 9.62 -6.89
CA ILE A 25 -5.12 9.56 -7.01
C ILE A 25 -4.75 8.39 -7.94
N LYS A 26 -4.15 8.74 -9.07
CA LYS A 26 -3.63 7.80 -10.06
C LYS A 26 -2.16 7.51 -9.77
N ILE A 27 -1.74 6.29 -10.10
CA ILE A 27 -0.34 5.88 -10.06
C ILE A 27 0.34 6.52 -11.26
N ASN A 28 1.39 7.31 -11.05
CA ASN A 28 2.08 8.00 -12.14
C ASN A 28 2.91 7.02 -12.98
N LYS A 29 3.47 7.50 -14.10
CA LYS A 29 4.45 6.71 -14.86
C LYS A 29 5.74 6.60 -14.02
N ASP A 30 6.41 5.46 -14.11
CA ASP A 30 7.68 5.18 -13.43
C ASP A 30 7.58 5.19 -11.89
N GLU A 31 6.35 5.06 -11.35
CA GLU A 31 6.09 4.84 -9.92
C GLU A 31 5.94 3.35 -9.63
N LEU A 32 6.50 2.89 -8.50
CA LEU A 32 6.40 1.49 -8.06
C LEU A 32 4.95 1.16 -7.65
N ARG A 33 4.41 0.10 -8.25
CA ARG A 33 3.05 -0.38 -7.95
C ARG A 33 3.03 -1.87 -7.65
N PHE A 34 2.07 -2.24 -6.80
CA PHE A 34 1.77 -3.62 -6.45
C PHE A 34 0.46 -4.06 -7.07
N GLY A 35 0.46 -5.20 -7.74
CA GLY A 35 -0.68 -5.83 -8.38
C GLY A 35 -1.09 -7.11 -7.66
N THR A 36 -2.39 -7.26 -7.44
CA THR A 36 -3.00 -8.54 -7.02
C THR A 36 -3.96 -9.01 -8.08
N TRP A 37 -3.85 -10.25 -8.51
CA TRP A 37 -4.80 -10.88 -9.42
C TRP A 37 -6.11 -11.15 -8.68
N VAL A 38 -7.20 -10.59 -9.18
CA VAL A 38 -8.54 -10.80 -8.64
C VAL A 38 -9.46 -11.28 -9.75
N THR A 39 -10.26 -12.31 -9.47
CA THR A 39 -11.24 -12.83 -10.42
C THR A 39 -12.61 -12.28 -10.07
N ILE A 40 -13.22 -11.52 -10.99
CA ILE A 40 -14.56 -10.97 -10.83
C ILE A 40 -15.43 -11.52 -11.97
N GLN A 41 -16.48 -12.27 -11.63
CA GLN A 41 -17.42 -12.85 -12.62
C GLN A 41 -16.70 -13.58 -13.75
N GLU A 42 -15.83 -14.53 -13.39
CA GLU A 42 -15.01 -15.36 -14.31
C GLU A 42 -13.94 -14.60 -15.11
N LYS A 43 -13.88 -13.27 -15.02
CA LYS A 43 -12.85 -12.45 -15.65
C LYS A 43 -11.79 -12.08 -14.62
N GLY A 44 -10.56 -12.52 -14.87
CA GLY A 44 -9.40 -12.11 -14.10
C GLY A 44 -8.96 -10.69 -14.45
N THR A 45 -8.72 -9.87 -13.44
CA THR A 45 -8.19 -8.51 -13.59
C THR A 45 -7.12 -8.23 -12.55
N TRP A 46 -6.20 -7.33 -12.87
CA TRP A 46 -5.18 -6.86 -11.94
C TRP A 46 -5.73 -5.71 -11.09
N ALA A 47 -5.75 -5.92 -9.78
CA ALA A 47 -6.01 -4.88 -8.79
C ALA A 47 -4.69 -4.18 -8.42
N TRP A 48 -4.46 -2.99 -8.98
CA TRP A 48 -3.28 -2.18 -8.70
C TRP A 48 -3.42 -1.36 -7.42
N LYS A 49 -2.32 -1.21 -6.68
CA LYS A 49 -2.16 -0.32 -5.55
C LYS A 49 -0.83 0.44 -5.63
N HIS A 50 -0.77 1.64 -5.04
CA HIS A 50 0.51 2.27 -4.75
C HIS A 50 1.30 1.40 -3.78
N TRP A 51 2.63 1.41 -3.88
CA TRP A 51 3.50 0.74 -2.92
C TRP A 51 3.17 1.15 -1.46
N GLY A 52 2.99 2.45 -1.23
CA GLY A 52 2.60 3.01 0.08
C GLY A 52 1.21 2.66 0.59
N CYS A 53 0.38 2.00 -0.20
CA CYS A 53 -0.97 1.57 0.17
C CYS A 53 -1.09 0.05 0.32
N VAL A 54 0.04 -0.67 0.19
CA VAL A 54 0.10 -2.12 0.40
C VAL A 54 0.04 -2.37 1.90
N THR A 55 -0.89 -3.21 2.35
CA THR A 55 -1.04 -3.48 3.79
C THR A 55 -0.05 -4.53 4.28
N PRO A 56 0.31 -4.53 5.57
CA PRO A 56 1.19 -5.55 6.16
C PRO A 56 0.69 -6.98 5.91
N SER A 57 -0.63 -7.19 5.94
CA SER A 57 -1.23 -8.49 5.61
C SER A 57 -0.97 -8.93 4.18
N GLN A 58 -0.92 -7.99 3.22
CA GLN A 58 -0.59 -8.32 1.83
C GLN A 58 0.88 -8.70 1.71
N ILE A 59 1.78 -7.99 2.38
CA ILE A 59 3.21 -8.31 2.40
C ILE A 59 3.44 -9.68 3.03
N LYS A 60 2.78 -9.97 4.14
CA LYS A 60 2.86 -11.29 4.77
C LYS A 60 2.39 -12.39 3.82
N ASN A 61 1.25 -12.21 3.15
CA ASN A 61 0.77 -13.20 2.18
C ASN A 61 1.73 -13.37 0.99
N VAL A 62 2.45 -12.32 0.59
CA VAL A 62 3.51 -12.43 -0.42
C VAL A 62 4.68 -13.21 0.13
N SER A 63 5.17 -12.87 1.32
CA SER A 63 6.25 -13.59 2.03
C SER A 63 5.95 -15.08 2.16
N ASP A 64 4.74 -15.42 2.60
CA ASP A 64 4.28 -16.79 2.78
C ASP A 64 4.16 -17.52 1.43
N ALA A 65 3.88 -16.80 0.34
CA ALA A 65 3.72 -17.39 -0.98
C ALA A 65 5.06 -17.58 -1.72
N ILE A 66 6.05 -16.74 -1.46
CA ILE A 66 7.39 -16.85 -2.08
C ILE A 66 8.33 -17.78 -1.29
N GLU A 67 8.04 -18.05 -0.01
CA GLU A 67 8.87 -18.87 0.88
C GLU A 67 10.37 -18.47 0.91
N GLY A 68 10.67 -17.20 0.65
CA GLY A 68 12.03 -16.64 0.57
C GLY A 68 12.62 -16.55 -0.84
N ASP A 69 11.90 -16.99 -1.88
CA ASP A 69 12.34 -16.92 -3.27
C ASP A 69 11.70 -15.74 -4.02
N PHE A 70 12.43 -14.62 -4.07
CA PHE A 70 11.96 -13.39 -4.74
C PHE A 70 11.85 -13.53 -6.27
N GLU A 71 12.49 -14.52 -6.89
CA GLU A 71 12.39 -14.75 -8.35
C GLU A 71 10.99 -15.25 -8.75
N GLN A 72 10.22 -15.81 -7.81
CA GLN A 72 8.84 -16.21 -8.06
C GLN A 72 7.87 -15.04 -8.18
N LEU A 73 8.30 -13.84 -7.76
CA LEU A 73 7.45 -12.65 -7.80
C LEU A 73 7.46 -12.05 -9.22
N ASP A 74 6.30 -12.07 -9.87
CA ASP A 74 6.13 -11.58 -11.25
C ASP A 74 6.53 -10.09 -11.36
N GLY A 75 7.49 -9.79 -12.22
CA GLY A 75 8.02 -8.45 -12.50
C GLY A 75 9.12 -7.96 -11.54
N PHE A 76 9.61 -8.82 -10.63
CA PHE A 76 10.71 -8.47 -9.73
C PHE A 76 12.06 -8.29 -10.46
N ASP A 77 12.33 -9.04 -11.53
CA ASP A 77 13.54 -8.87 -12.33
C ASP A 77 13.48 -7.63 -13.25
N GLU A 78 12.29 -7.18 -13.62
CA GLU A 78 12.06 -6.01 -14.49
C GLU A 78 12.31 -4.66 -13.78
N ILE A 79 12.41 -4.64 -12.44
CA ILE A 79 12.61 -3.41 -11.66
C ILE A 79 14.10 -3.17 -11.33
N PRO A 80 14.55 -1.90 -11.21
CA PRO A 80 15.93 -1.58 -10.84
C PRO A 80 16.29 -2.09 -9.44
N GLU A 81 17.56 -2.42 -9.23
CA GLU A 81 18.09 -2.99 -7.98
C GLU A 81 17.73 -2.16 -6.73
N ASP A 82 17.75 -0.83 -6.83
CA ASP A 82 17.34 0.06 -5.72
C ASP A 82 15.93 -0.23 -5.20
N LEU A 83 15.00 -0.56 -6.11
CA LEU A 83 13.62 -0.90 -5.77
C LEU A 83 13.49 -2.37 -5.37
N GLN A 84 14.29 -3.27 -5.94
CA GLN A 84 14.35 -4.66 -5.50
C GLN A 84 14.73 -4.75 -4.02
N ASP A 85 15.77 -4.02 -3.60
CA ASP A 85 16.22 -4.00 -2.21
C ASP A 85 15.19 -3.37 -1.27
N LYS A 86 14.39 -2.43 -1.77
CA LYS A 86 13.26 -1.88 -1.02
C LYS A 86 12.13 -2.89 -0.82
N VAL A 87 11.81 -3.68 -1.86
CA VAL A 87 10.82 -4.75 -1.77
C VAL A 87 11.31 -5.85 -0.81
N LYS A 88 12.57 -6.28 -0.93
CA LYS A 88 13.19 -7.24 0.00
C LYS A 88 13.10 -6.77 1.45
N ARG A 89 13.54 -5.54 1.73
CA ARG A 89 13.44 -4.93 3.06
C ARG A 89 12.00 -4.92 3.59
N SER A 90 11.03 -4.54 2.76
CA SER A 90 9.63 -4.49 3.18
C SER A 90 9.06 -5.89 3.48
N VAL A 91 9.47 -6.90 2.70
CA VAL A 91 9.06 -8.30 2.92
C VAL A 91 9.68 -8.86 4.21
N GLU A 92 10.97 -8.63 4.45
CA GLU A 92 11.66 -9.03 5.69
C GLU A 92 11.05 -8.36 6.93
N GLN A 93 10.72 -7.06 6.83
CA GLN A 93 10.07 -6.30 7.90
C GLN A 93 8.59 -6.67 8.07
N GLY A 94 7.95 -7.28 7.05
CA GLY A 94 6.52 -7.57 7.01
C GLY A 94 5.61 -6.34 6.85
N HIS A 95 6.18 -5.16 6.62
CA HIS A 95 5.45 -3.91 6.40
C HIS A 95 6.23 -2.97 5.47
N VAL A 96 5.52 -2.00 4.86
CA VAL A 96 6.16 -0.95 4.04
C VAL A 96 6.88 0.03 4.98
N ASP A 97 8.04 0.52 4.56
CA ASP A 97 8.76 1.57 5.28
C ASP A 97 7.84 2.77 5.61
N ASN A 98 7.97 3.33 6.81
CA ASN A 98 7.12 4.44 7.28
C ASN A 98 7.19 5.68 6.39
N GLU A 99 8.31 5.89 5.69
CA GLU A 99 8.50 7.01 4.75
C GLU A 99 7.63 6.88 3.50
N ASP A 100 7.33 5.66 3.09
CA ASP A 100 6.50 5.35 1.93
C ASP A 100 5.04 5.07 2.28
N TRP A 101 4.75 4.81 3.56
CA TRP A 101 3.41 4.52 4.04
C TRP A 101 2.48 5.73 3.84
N LYS A 102 1.56 5.61 2.87
CA LYS A 102 0.52 6.62 2.58
C LYS A 102 -0.80 6.27 3.26
N GLY A 103 -0.80 5.31 4.19
CA GLY A 103 -1.98 4.57 4.63
C GLY A 103 -2.45 4.80 6.06
N VAL A 104 -2.44 6.03 6.58
CA VAL A 104 -3.39 6.47 7.63
C VAL A 104 -3.52 8.00 7.66
N CYS A 105 -4.67 8.55 7.24
CA CYS A 105 -5.20 9.76 7.90
C CYS A 105 -6.73 9.85 7.75
N GLN A 106 -7.42 9.59 8.88
CA GLN A 106 -8.81 9.95 9.20
C GLN A 106 -9.98 9.07 8.70
N GLN A 107 -10.15 7.89 9.30
CA GLN A 107 -11.50 7.33 9.50
C GLN A 107 -11.99 7.33 10.96
N SER A 108 -11.14 7.60 11.96
CA SER A 108 -11.58 7.76 13.36
C SER A 108 -11.68 9.22 13.86
N CYS A 109 -11.16 10.22 13.15
CA CYS A 109 -11.34 11.65 13.50
C CYS A 109 -12.56 12.31 12.82
N ARG A 110 -13.62 11.56 12.49
CA ARG A 110 -14.85 12.12 11.91
C ARG A 110 -15.97 12.44 12.92
N HIS A 111 -15.69 12.45 14.23
CA HIS A 111 -16.68 12.83 15.26
C HIS A 111 -16.27 13.95 16.24
N HIS A 112 -15.24 14.75 15.94
CA HIS A 112 -14.99 15.99 16.70
C HIS A 112 -14.72 17.21 15.80
N ARG A 113 -15.67 17.49 14.91
CA ARG A 113 -16.00 18.88 14.54
C ARG A 113 -17.43 19.06 15.03
N GLN A 114 -17.66 19.61 16.22
CA GLN A 114 -17.59 21.04 16.46
C GLN A 114 -17.00 21.32 17.85
N ALA A 115 -15.94 22.12 17.90
CA ALA A 115 -15.59 22.81 19.13
C ALA A 115 -16.56 23.99 19.32
N PRO A 116 -16.85 24.35 20.58
CA PRO A 116 -16.53 25.71 20.98
C PRO A 116 -15.35 25.69 21.94
N LEU A 117 -14.43 26.62 21.71
CA LEU A 117 -13.28 26.88 22.55
C LEU A 117 -13.77 27.29 23.95
N ILE A 118 -13.68 26.39 24.92
CA ILE A 118 -13.71 26.76 26.33
C ILE A 118 -12.51 26.07 26.97
N SER A 119 -11.58 26.92 27.37
CA SER A 119 -10.34 26.61 28.07
C SER A 119 -10.62 25.81 29.34
N ILE A 120 -10.27 24.52 29.38
CA ILE A 120 -10.02 23.82 30.63
C ILE A 120 -8.77 22.95 30.47
N SER A 121 -7.85 23.22 31.39
CA SER A 121 -6.58 22.57 31.66
C SER A 121 -6.60 21.05 31.61
N GLY A 122 -5.56 20.48 30.99
CA GLY A 122 -4.91 19.26 31.45
C GLY A 122 -5.62 17.94 31.13
N SER A 123 -5.16 17.28 30.07
CA SER A 123 -4.72 15.87 30.11
C SER A 123 -4.27 15.45 28.72
N ARG A 124 -2.99 15.12 28.59
CA ARG A 124 -2.40 14.53 27.39
C ARG A 124 -2.93 13.10 27.27
N VAL A 125 -3.95 12.89 26.46
CA VAL A 125 -4.40 11.53 26.12
C VAL A 125 -3.38 10.94 25.15
N GLN A 126 -2.65 9.95 25.63
CA GLN A 126 -1.68 9.17 24.87
C GLN A 126 -2.44 8.06 24.13
N CYS A 127 -2.35 8.03 22.80
CA CYS A 127 -2.94 6.96 21.98
C CYS A 127 -2.13 5.67 22.13
N PRO A 128 -2.74 4.52 22.49
CA PRO A 128 -2.09 3.22 22.41
C PRO A 128 -2.57 2.50 21.14
N TRP A 129 -1.70 2.48 20.13
CA TRP A 129 -1.79 1.67 18.91
C TRP A 129 -2.91 2.06 17.93
#